data_AF-A0A317RDK7-F1
#
_entry.id   AF-A0A317RDK7-F1
#
_cell.length_a   1.000
_cell.length_b   1.000
_cell.length_c   1.000
_cell.angle_alpha   90.00
_cell.angle_beta   90.00
_cell.angle_gamma   90.00
#
_symmetry.space_group_name_H-M   'P 1'
#
loop_
_entity.id
_entity.type
_entity.pdbx_description
1 polymer ?
#
loop_
_entity_poly.entity_id
_entity_poly.type
_entity_poly.pdbx_seq_one_letter_code
_entity_poly.pdbx_strand_id
1 'polypeptide(L)'
;MTEQRHARIRGTVHYREGDGPQLQIPEGLVELHPSPDSMTLSWTTSDGSAGQAALTPEQYRQYLEDGSIVPEDDGGKAGRTDR
;
A
#
# COMPACT_ATOMS: atom_id res chain seq x y z
N MET A 1 10.81 -1.11 -16.77
CA MET A 1 10.95 -0.12 -15.71
C MET A 1 9.81 -0.38 -14.74
N THR A 2 10.08 -0.89 -13.55
CA THR A 2 9.06 -1.04 -12.51
C THR A 2 8.74 0.36 -11.97
N GLU A 3 7.51 0.82 -12.14
CA GLU A 3 7.02 2.05 -11.51
C GLU A 3 6.95 1.82 -10.00
N GLN A 4 7.99 2.24 -9.28
CA GLN A 4 7.97 2.29 -7.83
C GLN A 4 7.13 3.49 -7.42
N ARG A 5 6.07 3.25 -6.66
CA ARG A 5 5.17 4.30 -6.16
C ARG A 5 5.38 4.45 -4.66
N HIS A 6 5.04 5.61 -4.11
CA HIS A 6 5.09 5.83 -2.67
C HIS A 6 3.69 6.09 -2.14
N ALA A 7 3.44 5.61 -0.93
CA ALA A 7 2.21 5.90 -0.20
C ALA A 7 2.51 6.10 1.28
N ARG A 8 1.56 6.69 1.98
CA ARG A 8 1.62 6.92 3.41
C ARG A 8 0.49 6.21 4.10
N ILE A 9 0.84 5.38 5.07
CA ILE A 9 -0.11 4.74 5.96
C ILE A 9 -0.53 5.76 7.01
N ARG A 10 -1.82 6.08 7.05
CA ARG A 10 -2.44 6.99 8.04
C ARG A 10 -3.42 6.28 8.97
N GLY A 11 -3.70 5.01 8.69
CA GLY A 11 -4.64 4.19 9.44
C GLY A 11 -4.08 2.81 9.74
N THR A 12 -4.94 1.94 10.26
CA THR A 12 -4.59 0.58 10.65
C THR A 12 -4.72 -0.35 9.46
N VAL A 13 -3.63 -0.55 8.72
CA VAL A 13 -3.58 -1.55 7.66
C VAL A 13 -3.17 -2.89 8.24
N HIS A 14 -4.05 -3.87 8.10
CA HIS A 14 -3.78 -5.24 8.49
C HIS A 14 -3.30 -6.04 7.29
N TYR A 15 -2.26 -6.84 7.48
CA TYR A 15 -1.71 -7.70 6.44
C TYR A 15 -1.38 -9.08 7.02
N ARG A 16 -1.25 -10.06 6.13
CA ARG A 16 -0.87 -11.43 6.51
C ARG A 16 0.43 -11.78 5.81
N GLU A 17 1.47 -12.10 6.59
CA GLU A 17 2.72 -12.62 6.03
C GLU A 17 2.60 -14.11 5.77
N GLY A 18 2.40 -14.49 4.50
CA GLY A 18 2.27 -15.89 4.12
C GLY A 18 1.08 -16.56 4.81
N ASP A 19 1.36 -17.51 5.70
CA ASP A 19 0.34 -18.18 6.53
C ASP A 19 0.32 -17.71 8.00
N GLY A 20 1.12 -16.70 8.32
CA GLY A 20 1.25 -16.15 9.67
C GLY A 20 0.00 -15.43 10.19
N PRO A 21 0.07 -14.90 11.41
CA PRO A 21 -1.01 -14.10 11.99
C PRO A 21 -1.22 -12.80 11.20
N GLN A 22 -2.39 -12.20 11.37
CA GLN A 22 -2.67 -10.87 10.86
C GLN A 22 -1.85 -9.85 11.66
N LEU A 23 -0.92 -9.18 10.97
CA LEU A 23 -0.02 -8.17 11.49
C LEU A 23 -0.50 -6.78 11.08
N GLN A 24 -0.05 -5.76 11.79
CA GLN A 24 -0.39 -4.37 11.51
C GLN A 24 0.82 -3.66 10.92
N ILE A 25 0.60 -2.95 9.81
CA ILE A 25 1.60 -2.05 9.23
C ILE A 25 1.65 -0.77 10.09
N PRO A 26 2.84 -0.33 10.53
CA PRO A 26 2.97 0.93 11.24
C PRO A 26 2.64 2.11 10.33
N GLU A 27 2.11 3.18 10.93
CA GLU A 27 1.89 4.44 10.22
C GLU A 27 3.24 5.02 9.75
N GLY A 28 3.31 5.44 8.50
CA GLY A 28 4.58 5.86 7.91
C GLY A 28 4.60 5.83 6.39
N LEU A 29 5.76 6.20 5.83
CA LEU A 29 6.00 6.12 4.40
C LEU A 29 6.27 4.66 4.02
N VAL A 30 5.55 4.19 3.00
CA VAL A 30 5.69 2.87 2.39
C VAL A 30 6.01 3.03 0.90
N GLU A 31 6.85 2.14 0.40
CA GLU A 31 7.10 1.91 -1.02
C GLU A 31 6.11 0.87 -1.55
N LEU A 32 5.45 1.20 -2.64
CA LEU A 32 4.50 0.35 -3.33
C LEU A 32 5.16 -0.24 -4.58
N HIS A 33 5.09 -1.55 -4.67
CA HIS A 33 5.56 -2.36 -5.79
C HIS A 33 4.34 -3.03 -6.44
N PRO A 34 3.67 -2.34 -7.39
CA PRO A 34 2.55 -2.92 -8.13
C PRO A 34 3.05 -4.10 -8.98
N SER A 35 2.34 -5.22 -8.87
CA SER A 35 2.51 -6.43 -9.67
C SER A 35 1.21 -6.75 -10.42
N PRO A 36 1.24 -7.56 -11.49
CA PRO A 36 0.04 -7.86 -12.28
C PRO A 36 -1.10 -8.51 -11.47
N ASP A 37 -0.78 -9.28 -10.44
CA ASP A 37 -1.76 -10.00 -9.60
C ASP A 37 -1.79 -9.54 -8.13
N SER A 38 -0.87 -8.66 -7.72
CA SER A 38 -0.69 -8.29 -6.32
C SER A 38 -0.07 -6.91 -6.15
N MET A 39 -0.19 -6.35 -4.96
CA MET A 39 0.44 -5.10 -4.55
C MET A 39 1.35 -5.40 -3.37
N THR A 40 2.66 -5.29 -3.57
CA THR A 40 3.61 -5.44 -2.46
C THR A 40 3.92 -4.07 -1.88
N LEU A 41 3.87 -3.95 -0.56
CA LEU A 41 4.22 -2.76 0.20
C LEU A 41 5.49 -3.08 0.97
N SER A 42 6.45 -2.16 0.92
CA SER A 42 7.71 -2.25 1.66
C SER A 42 7.87 -0.99 2.49
N TRP A 43 8.32 -1.09 3.74
CA TRP A 43 8.60 0.08 4.58
C TRP A 43 9.78 -0.19 5.49
N THR A 44 10.36 0.88 6.01
CA THR A 44 11.41 0.80 7.03
C THR A 44 10.89 1.36 8.33
N THR A 45 10.96 0.56 9.39
CA THR A 45 10.60 0.97 10.75
C THR A 45 11.70 1.81 11.39
N SER A 46 11.36 2.55 12.46
CA SER A 46 12.34 3.36 13.20
C SER A 46 13.48 2.54 13.83
N ASP A 47 13.27 1.24 14.02
CA ASP A 47 14.29 0.31 14.52
C ASP A 47 15.27 -0.14 13.42
N GLY A 48 15.10 0.35 12.18
CA GLY A 48 15.89 -0.06 11.01
C GLY A 48 15.46 -1.40 10.40
N SER A 49 14.38 -2.01 10.90
CA SER A 49 13.82 -3.22 10.31
C SER A 49 12.96 -2.88 9.09
N ALA A 50 13.23 -3.55 7.97
CA ALA A 50 12.39 -3.48 6.79
C ALA A 50 11.21 -4.46 6.93
N GLY A 51 9.99 -3.96 6.75
CA GLY A 51 8.77 -4.75 6.68
C GLY A 51 8.25 -4.85 5.25
N GLN A 52 7.65 -5.99 4.91
CA GLN A 52 7.04 -6.21 3.60
C GLN A 52 5.67 -6.86 3.75
N ALA A 53 4.66 -6.31 3.05
CA ALA A 53 3.30 -6.84 3.02
C ALA A 53 2.86 -7.07 1.57
N ALA A 54 2.32 -8.25 1.27
CA ALA A 54 1.66 -8.50 -0.01
C ALA A 54 0.15 -8.39 0.18
N LEU A 55 -0.47 -7.45 -0.52
CA LEU A 55 -1.93 -7.28 -0.56
C LEU A 55 -2.45 -7.65 -1.95
N THR A 56 -3.70 -8.11 -2.01
CA THR A 56 -4.41 -8.17 -3.29
C THR A 56 -4.82 -6.76 -3.71
N PRO A 57 -4.97 -6.48 -5.02
CA PRO A 57 -5.42 -5.17 -5.49
C PRO A 57 -6.77 -4.76 -4.90
N GLU A 58 -7.65 -5.74 -4.62
CA GLU A 58 -8.94 -5.50 -3.95
C GLU A 58 -8.76 -5.00 -2.51
N GLN A 59 -7.90 -5.65 -1.71
CA GLN A 59 -7.59 -5.21 -0.35
C GLN A 59 -6.96 -3.82 -0.34
N TYR A 60 -5.99 -3.59 -1.23
CA TYR A 60 -5.35 -2.30 -1.37
C TYR A 60 -6.38 -1.19 -1.68
N ARG A 61 -7.30 -1.43 -2.62
CA ARG A 61 -8.36 -0.49 -2.96
C ARG A 61 -9.30 -0.21 -1.79
N GLN A 62 -9.66 -1.23 -1.01
CA GLN A 62 -10.47 -1.04 0.19
C GLN A 62 -9.78 -0.11 1.20
N TYR A 63 -8.47 -0.29 1.43
CA TYR A 63 -7.71 0.59 2.32
C TYR A 63 -7.52 2.00 1.78
N LEU A 64 -7.50 2.19 0.45
CA LEU A 64 -7.54 3.50 -0.18
C LEU A 64 -8.89 4.20 0.05
N GLU A 65 -10.00 3.48 -0.14
CA GLU A 65 -11.36 3.99 0.04
C GLU A 65 -11.64 4.33 1.51
N ASP A 66 -11.12 3.54 2.44
CA ASP A 66 -11.16 3.79 3.88
C ASP A 66 -10.29 5.00 4.31
N GLY A 67 -9.30 5.37 3.49
CA GLY A 67 -8.33 6.42 3.81
C GLY A 67 -7.18 5.97 4.72
N SER A 68 -7.09 4.67 4.99
CA SER A 68 -5.98 4.06 5.72
C SER A 68 -4.65 4.12 4.96
N ILE A 69 -4.70 4.04 3.63
CA ILE A 69 -3.55 4.23 2.73
C ILE A 69 -3.78 5.49 1.91
N VAL A 70 -2.78 6.37 1.86
CA VAL A 70 -2.81 7.59 1.06
C VAL A 70 -1.63 7.57 0.10
N PRO A 71 -1.82 7.33 -1.20
CA PRO A 71 -0.74 7.39 -2.17
C PRO A 71 -0.18 8.82 -2.21
N GLU A 72 1.14 8.95 -2.21
CA GLU A 72 1.81 10.24 -2.41
C GLU A 72 1.87 10.62 -3.89
N ASP A 73 1.34 9.77 -4.76
CA ASP A 73 1.13 10.09 -6.17
C ASP A 73 0.15 11.28 -6.28
N ASP A 74 0.75 12.44 -6.52
CA ASP A 74 0.11 13.71 -6.80
C ASP A 74 -0.85 13.56 -7.98
N GLY A 75 -2.15 13.42 -7.69
CA GLY A 75 -3.22 13.88 -8.57
C GLY A 75 -3.19 13.42 -10.03
N GLY A 76 -3.03 12.13 -10.32
CA GLY A 76 -3.02 11.61 -11.69
C GLY A 76 -4.40 11.24 -12.29
N LYS A 77 -5.28 12.22 -12.50
CA LYS A 77 -6.56 12.15 -13.27
C LYS A 77 -7.63 11.12 -12.83
N ALA A 78 -8.63 11.67 -12.16
CA ALA A 78 -10.02 11.38 -12.50
C ALA A 78 -10.21 11.59 -14.02
N GLY A 79 -10.10 10.50 -14.79
CA GLY A 79 -10.64 10.40 -16.13
C GLY A 79 -12.16 10.47 -16.01
N ARG A 80 -12.65 11.70 -15.85
CA ARG A 80 -14.05 12.07 -16.07
C ARG A 80 -14.43 11.43 -17.41
N THR A 81 -15.38 10.51 -17.35
CA THR A 81 -16.19 10.08 -18.48
C THR A 81 -16.44 11.29 -19.38
N ASP A 82 -15.98 11.22 -20.62
CA ASP A 82 -16.64 11.90 -21.72
C ASP A 82 -17.26 10.82 -22.61
N ARG A 83 -18.46 11.14 -23.05
CA ARG A 83 -19.54 10.24 -23.41
C ARG A 83 -19.71 10.19 -24.92
#